data_AF-A0A7Y7J0N8-F1
#
_entry.id   AF-A0A7Y7J0N8-F1
#
_cell.length_a   1.000
_cell.length_b   1.000
_cell.length_c   1.000
_cell.angle_alpha   90.00
_cell.angle_beta   90.00
_cell.angle_gamma   90.00
#
_symmetry.space_group_name_H-M   'P 1'
#
loop_
_entity.id
_entity.type
_entity.pdbx_description
1 polymer ?
#
loop_
_entity_poly.entity_id
_entity_poly.type
_entity_poly.pdbx_seq_one_letter_code
_entity_poly.pdbx_strand_id
1 'polypeptide(L)'
;DLRRPELAAITRELAVMLGAGQDIDRALRFLVETMPRARVRAVLDGVRTRVRDGRALHVAMGRYPGSFPRLYIGMVRAAEASGDLAPTMERLALLLERERALAATVQSAMIYPAILTLAATGSIYLLLTQVLPQFTPLFAQNGATLPASTQLMIQAGDWLGRYGPAVPPVLLALVALGRIMLRRPSVRLRADRWLLALPV
;
A
#
# COMPACT_ATOMS: atom_id res chain seq x y z
N ASP A 1 -6.34 12.94 -7.23
CA ASP A 1 -5.56 11.73 -7.54
C ASP A 1 -6.39 10.48 -7.40
N LEU A 2 -6.40 9.61 -8.40
CA LEU A 2 -7.04 8.29 -8.40
C LEU A 2 -6.25 7.30 -7.53
N ARG A 3 -6.95 6.44 -6.79
CA ARG A 3 -6.32 5.32 -6.09
C ARG A 3 -6.09 4.18 -7.08
N ARG A 4 -5.06 3.34 -6.86
CA ARG A 4 -4.77 2.15 -7.67
C ARG A 4 -6.00 1.30 -8.06
N PRO A 5 -6.91 0.92 -7.12
CA PRO A 5 -8.09 0.13 -7.49
C PRO A 5 -9.08 0.88 -8.39
N GLU A 6 -9.14 2.20 -8.29
CA GLU A 6 -10.00 3.05 -9.14
C GLU A 6 -9.42 3.14 -10.55
N LEU A 7 -8.11 3.35 -10.66
CA LEU A 7 -7.41 3.36 -11.95
C LEU A 7 -7.56 2.02 -12.67
N ALA A 8 -7.41 0.89 -11.95
CA ALA A 8 -7.61 -0.45 -12.51
C ALA A 8 -9.02 -0.64 -13.09
N ALA A 9 -10.06 -0.29 -12.31
CA ALA A 9 -11.44 -0.42 -12.74
C ALA A 9 -11.75 0.47 -13.96
N ILE A 10 -11.35 1.74 -13.92
CA ILE A 10 -11.52 2.67 -15.05
C ILE A 10 -10.83 2.15 -16.31
N THR A 11 -9.61 1.65 -16.17
CA THR A 11 -8.84 1.15 -17.31
C THR A 11 -9.47 -0.10 -17.91
N ARG A 12 -9.99 -1.00 -17.06
CA ARG A 12 -10.74 -2.18 -17.51
C ARG A 12 -11.99 -1.80 -18.31
N GLU A 13 -12.79 -0.87 -17.79
CA GLU A 13 -13.98 -0.40 -18.49
C GLU A 13 -13.64 0.31 -19.81
N LEU A 14 -12.59 1.15 -19.84
CA LEU A 14 -12.07 1.73 -21.08
C LEU A 14 -11.67 0.66 -22.09
N ALA A 15 -10.96 -0.38 -21.66
CA ALA A 15 -10.56 -1.48 -22.53
C ALA A 15 -11.77 -2.20 -23.13
N VAL A 16 -12.80 -2.49 -22.32
CA VAL A 16 -14.04 -3.13 -22.78
C VAL A 16 -14.76 -2.26 -23.81
N MET A 17 -14.96 -0.98 -23.51
CA MET A 17 -15.70 -0.08 -24.41
C MET A 17 -14.97 0.17 -25.73
N LEU A 18 -13.65 0.43 -25.67
CA LEU A 18 -12.84 0.63 -26.87
C LEU A 18 -12.70 -0.68 -27.68
N GLY A 19 -12.60 -1.83 -27.01
CA GLY A 19 -12.61 -3.15 -27.65
C GLY A 19 -13.93 -3.45 -28.36
N ALA A 20 -15.05 -2.91 -27.85
CA ALA A 20 -16.36 -2.95 -28.49
C ALA A 20 -16.53 -1.88 -29.61
N GLY A 21 -15.46 -1.17 -29.98
CA GLY A 21 -15.47 -0.17 -31.05
C GLY A 21 -16.12 1.15 -30.69
N GLN A 22 -16.38 1.43 -29.40
CA GLN A 22 -16.86 2.74 -28.98
C GLN A 22 -15.76 3.79 -29.12
N ASP A 23 -16.13 5.02 -29.45
CA ASP A 23 -15.20 6.15 -29.41
C ASP A 23 -14.81 6.52 -27.97
N ILE A 24 -13.67 7.20 -27.84
CA ILE A 24 -13.11 7.56 -26.54
C ILE A 24 -13.96 8.59 -25.78
N ASP A 25 -14.67 9.51 -26.45
CA ASP A 25 -15.55 10.48 -25.76
C ASP A 25 -16.74 9.77 -25.10
N ARG A 26 -17.37 8.83 -25.81
CA ARG A 26 -18.48 8.04 -25.30
C ARG A 26 -18.04 7.13 -24.17
N ALA A 27 -16.86 6.51 -24.29
CA ALA A 27 -16.30 5.72 -23.20
C ALA A 27 -16.03 6.56 -21.94
N LEU A 28 -15.40 7.73 -22.10
CA LEU A 28 -15.16 8.65 -20.99
C LEU A 28 -16.45 9.21 -20.40
N ARG A 29 -17.47 9.53 -21.22
CA ARG A 29 -18.79 9.98 -20.75
C ARG A 29 -19.45 8.93 -19.87
N PHE A 30 -19.49 7.67 -20.34
CA PHE A 30 -20.04 6.56 -19.57
C PHE A 30 -19.35 6.41 -18.21
N LEU A 31 -18.03 6.55 -18.16
CA LEU A 31 -17.27 6.48 -16.91
C LEU A 31 -17.56 7.66 -15.97
N VAL A 32 -17.72 8.87 -16.51
CA VAL A 32 -18.12 10.03 -15.69
C VAL A 32 -19.49 9.80 -15.06
N GLU A 33 -20.43 9.22 -15.79
CA GLU A 33 -21.81 8.98 -15.34
C GLU A 33 -21.93 7.81 -14.34
N THR A 34 -21.12 6.76 -14.51
CA THR A 34 -21.21 5.52 -13.71
C THR A 34 -20.36 5.53 -12.44
N MET A 35 -19.30 6.33 -12.39
CA MET A 35 -18.38 6.29 -11.24
C MET A 35 -19.02 6.89 -9.98
N PRO A 36 -19.04 6.16 -8.84
CA PRO A 36 -19.79 6.57 -7.65
C PRO A 36 -19.14 7.75 -6.92
N ARG A 37 -17.80 7.88 -6.99
CA ARG A 37 -17.05 8.88 -6.23
C ARG A 37 -16.89 10.19 -6.99
N ALA A 38 -17.33 11.30 -6.39
CA ALA A 38 -17.21 12.64 -6.96
C ALA A 38 -15.76 13.02 -7.35
N ARG A 39 -14.77 12.64 -6.51
CA ARG A 39 -13.34 12.84 -6.82
C ARG A 39 -12.92 12.17 -8.13
N VAL A 40 -13.42 10.96 -8.38
CA VAL A 40 -13.08 10.18 -9.57
C VAL A 40 -13.72 10.81 -10.80
N ARG A 41 -15.02 11.15 -10.70
CA ARG A 41 -15.75 11.87 -11.75
C ARG A 41 -15.05 13.16 -12.15
N ALA A 42 -14.63 13.98 -11.19
CA ALA A 42 -13.94 15.25 -11.48
C ALA A 42 -12.63 15.07 -12.27
N VAL A 43 -11.87 14.00 -12.01
CA VAL A 43 -10.65 13.69 -12.79
C VAL A 43 -11.03 13.27 -14.21
N LEU A 44 -11.99 12.35 -14.35
CA LEU A 44 -12.41 11.83 -15.65
C LEU A 44 -13.06 12.91 -16.52
N ASP A 45 -13.89 13.76 -15.94
CA ASP A 45 -14.56 14.86 -16.62
C ASP A 45 -13.55 15.90 -17.14
N GLY A 46 -12.52 16.19 -16.34
CA GLY A 46 -11.43 17.05 -16.77
C GLY A 46 -10.53 16.42 -17.84
N VAL A 47 -10.39 15.10 -17.89
CA VAL A 47 -9.74 14.40 -19.02
C VAL A 47 -10.62 14.49 -20.26
N ARG A 48 -11.91 14.14 -20.13
CA ARG A 48 -12.89 14.15 -21.21
C ARG A 48 -13.02 15.52 -21.88
N THR A 49 -13.17 16.58 -21.10
CA THR A 49 -13.31 17.95 -21.61
C THR A 49 -12.14 18.29 -22.54
N ARG A 50 -10.90 17.98 -22.12
CA ARG A 50 -9.71 18.24 -22.93
C ARG A 50 -9.66 17.40 -24.21
N VAL A 51 -10.12 16.16 -24.16
CA VAL A 51 -10.22 15.30 -25.34
C VAL A 51 -11.25 15.84 -26.32
N ARG A 52 -12.41 16.33 -25.83
CA ARG A 52 -13.41 17.01 -26.67
C ARG A 52 -12.89 18.31 -27.27
N ASP A 53 -12.00 19.02 -26.57
CA ASP A 53 -11.29 20.20 -27.08
C ASP A 53 -10.19 19.84 -28.11
N GLY A 54 -10.07 18.57 -28.52
CA GLY A 54 -9.12 18.10 -29.53
C GLY A 54 -7.72 17.81 -29.00
N ARG A 55 -7.50 17.81 -27.68
CA ARG A 55 -6.21 17.38 -27.11
C ARG A 55 -6.11 15.86 -27.12
N ALA A 56 -4.92 15.34 -27.43
CA ALA A 56 -4.63 13.93 -27.29
C ALA A 56 -4.86 13.42 -25.84
N LEU A 57 -5.35 12.20 -25.70
CA LEU A 57 -5.68 11.54 -24.44
C LEU A 57 -4.50 11.50 -23.48
N HIS A 58 -3.29 11.17 -23.96
CA HIS A 58 -2.09 11.16 -23.12
C HIS A 58 -1.76 12.54 -22.54
N VAL A 59 -2.02 13.61 -23.30
CA VAL A 59 -1.83 15.01 -22.84
C VAL A 59 -2.88 15.35 -21.78
N ALA A 60 -4.13 14.97 -22.00
CA ALA A 60 -5.22 15.18 -21.04
C ALA A 60 -4.96 14.44 -19.71
N MET A 61 -4.56 13.17 -19.78
CA MET A 61 -4.16 12.36 -18.62
C MET A 61 -2.92 12.93 -17.92
N GLY A 62 -1.97 13.47 -18.67
CA GLY A 62 -0.76 14.12 -18.16
C GLY A 62 -1.01 15.30 -17.22
N ARG A 63 -2.21 15.90 -17.25
CA ARG A 63 -2.61 16.94 -16.28
C ARG A 63 -2.86 16.39 -14.87
N TYR A 64 -3.01 15.07 -14.72
CA TYR A 64 -3.29 14.38 -13.46
C TYR A 64 -2.21 13.33 -13.15
N PRO A 65 -0.94 13.73 -12.94
CA PRO A 65 0.18 12.80 -12.74
C PRO A 65 0.07 11.97 -11.44
N GLY A 66 -0.71 12.43 -10.46
CA GLY A 66 -1.04 11.64 -9.26
C GLY A 66 -2.08 10.55 -9.51
N SER A 67 -2.83 10.63 -10.61
CA SER A 67 -3.83 9.64 -11.04
C SER A 67 -3.28 8.69 -12.10
N PHE A 68 -2.47 9.19 -13.03
CA PHE A 68 -1.93 8.43 -14.16
C PHE A 68 -0.40 8.40 -14.07
N PRO A 69 0.20 7.24 -13.75
CA PRO A 69 1.66 7.09 -13.69
C PRO A 69 2.33 7.37 -15.05
N ARG A 70 3.61 7.77 -15.03
CA ARG A 70 4.37 8.09 -16.26
C ARG A 70 4.38 6.95 -17.29
N LEU A 71 4.51 5.71 -16.83
CA LEU A 71 4.46 4.52 -17.70
C LEU A 71 3.10 4.37 -18.37
N TYR A 72 2.01 4.60 -17.62
CA TYR A 72 0.64 4.57 -18.15
C TYR A 72 0.46 5.59 -19.27
N ILE A 73 0.83 6.86 -19.01
CA ILE A 73 0.76 7.95 -20.00
C ILE A 73 1.63 7.64 -21.23
N GLY A 74 2.83 7.08 -21.03
CA GLY A 74 3.73 6.71 -22.12
C GLY A 74 3.15 5.64 -23.05
N MET A 75 2.51 4.62 -22.50
CA MET A 75 1.85 3.58 -23.30
C MET A 75 0.62 4.13 -24.04
N VAL A 76 -0.18 4.98 -23.39
CA VAL A 76 -1.30 5.68 -24.06
C VAL A 76 -0.79 6.52 -25.22
N ARG A 77 0.29 7.27 -25.03
CA ARG A 77 0.90 8.08 -26.09
C ARG A 77 1.34 7.25 -27.29
N ALA A 78 2.00 6.12 -27.05
CA ALA A 78 2.42 5.22 -28.12
C ALA A 78 1.21 4.65 -28.87
N ALA A 79 0.16 4.27 -28.15
CA ALA A 79 -1.07 3.74 -28.71
C ALA A 79 -1.87 4.78 -29.52
N GLU A 80 -1.93 6.03 -29.06
CA GLU A 80 -2.55 7.10 -29.83
C GLU A 80 -1.80 7.39 -31.14
N ALA A 81 -0.46 7.28 -31.12
CA ALA A 81 0.35 7.47 -32.32
C ALA A 81 0.23 6.31 -33.32
N SER A 82 0.03 5.07 -32.85
CA SER A 82 -0.15 3.89 -33.71
C SER A 82 -1.61 3.60 -34.07
N GLY A 83 -2.58 4.25 -33.40
CA GLY A 83 -4.01 3.97 -33.54
C GLY A 83 -4.49 2.77 -32.71
N ASP A 84 -3.62 2.10 -31.95
CA ASP A 84 -3.90 0.85 -31.24
C ASP A 84 -4.35 1.07 -29.79
N LEU A 85 -5.29 1.98 -29.57
CA LEU A 85 -5.73 2.34 -28.22
C LEU A 85 -6.43 1.19 -27.49
N ALA A 86 -7.33 0.46 -28.17
CA ALA A 86 -8.07 -0.65 -27.60
C ALA A 86 -7.18 -1.79 -27.06
N PRO A 87 -6.27 -2.40 -27.86
CA PRO A 87 -5.40 -3.47 -27.35
C PRO A 87 -4.42 -2.96 -26.29
N THR A 88 -4.02 -1.69 -26.34
CA THR A 88 -3.15 -1.11 -25.30
C THR A 88 -3.88 -0.91 -23.98
N MET A 89 -5.14 -0.46 -24.00
CA MET A 89 -5.96 -0.38 -22.79
C MET A 89 -6.20 -1.75 -22.17
N GLU A 90 -6.39 -2.79 -22.98
CA GLU A 90 -6.52 -4.18 -22.50
C GLU A 90 -5.26 -4.65 -21.77
N ARG A 91 -4.08 -4.42 -22.36
CA ARG A 91 -2.79 -4.73 -21.72
C ARG A 91 -2.61 -3.98 -20.41
N LEU A 92 -3.00 -2.70 -20.38
CA LEU A 92 -2.95 -1.86 -19.20
C LEU A 92 -3.90 -2.34 -18.09
N ALA A 93 -5.12 -2.75 -18.45
CA ALA A 93 -6.09 -3.31 -17.52
C ALA A 93 -5.56 -4.60 -16.88
N LEU A 94 -5.07 -5.54 -17.69
CA LEU A 94 -4.48 -6.79 -17.22
C LEU A 94 -3.27 -6.55 -16.30
N LEU A 95 -2.41 -5.59 -16.64
CA LEU A 95 -1.27 -5.21 -15.80
C LEU A 95 -1.74 -4.73 -14.41
N LEU A 96 -2.69 -3.79 -14.37
CA LEU A 96 -3.19 -3.22 -13.12
C LEU A 96 -3.95 -4.25 -12.27
N GLU A 97 -4.67 -5.18 -12.90
CA GLU A 97 -5.34 -6.29 -12.22
C GLU A 97 -4.36 -7.28 -11.62
N ARG A 98 -3.30 -7.63 -12.36
CA ARG A 98 -2.23 -8.50 -11.84
C ARG A 98 -1.53 -7.87 -10.64
N GLU A 99 -1.19 -6.58 -10.71
CA GLU A 99 -0.63 -5.85 -9.56
C GLU A 99 -1.56 -5.90 -8.35
N ARG A 100 -2.88 -5.72 -8.57
CA ARG A 100 -3.87 -5.76 -7.51
C ARG A 100 -4.02 -7.17 -6.91
N ALA A 101 -4.03 -8.21 -7.74
CA ALA A 101 -4.11 -9.59 -7.31
C ALA A 101 -2.90 -9.96 -6.45
N LEU A 102 -1.69 -9.63 -6.91
CA LEU A 102 -0.46 -9.85 -6.14
C LEU A 102 -0.50 -9.14 -4.79
N ALA A 103 -0.90 -7.87 -4.75
CA ALA A 103 -1.03 -7.12 -3.51
C ALA A 103 -2.05 -7.76 -2.56
N ALA A 104 -3.19 -8.24 -3.08
CA ALA A 104 -4.20 -8.93 -2.30
C ALA A 104 -3.69 -10.27 -1.74
N THR A 105 -2.97 -11.06 -2.54
CA THR A 105 -2.36 -12.31 -2.09
C THR A 105 -1.37 -12.07 -0.96
N VAL A 106 -0.44 -11.13 -1.12
CA VAL A 106 0.51 -10.77 -0.06
C VAL A 106 -0.23 -10.29 1.20
N GLN A 107 -1.25 -9.45 1.05
CA GLN A 107 -2.05 -8.99 2.17
C GLN A 107 -2.72 -10.15 2.90
N SER A 108 -3.33 -11.10 2.18
CA SER A 108 -3.97 -12.28 2.78
C SER A 108 -2.97 -13.19 3.49
N ALA A 109 -1.79 -13.41 2.90
CA ALA A 109 -0.74 -14.25 3.48
C ALA A 109 -0.19 -13.68 4.79
N MET A 110 -0.22 -12.35 4.95
CA MET A 110 0.24 -11.66 6.17
C MET A 110 -0.76 -11.69 7.34
N ILE A 111 -2.04 -12.04 7.10
CA ILE A 111 -3.06 -12.05 8.16
C ILE A 111 -2.73 -13.09 9.23
N TYR A 112 -2.44 -14.33 8.84
CA TYR A 112 -2.15 -15.40 9.79
C TYR A 112 -0.88 -15.13 10.63
N PRO A 113 0.28 -14.79 10.02
CA PRO A 113 1.47 -14.39 10.78
C PRO A 113 1.21 -13.20 11.71
N ALA A 114 0.44 -12.20 11.30
CA ALA A 114 0.14 -11.04 12.13
C ALA A 114 -0.67 -11.42 13.37
N ILE A 115 -1.72 -12.23 13.23
CA ILE A 115 -2.56 -12.68 14.35
C ILE A 115 -1.73 -13.52 15.32
N LEU A 116 -0.97 -14.49 14.81
CA LEU A 116 -0.15 -15.38 15.65
C LEU A 116 0.92 -14.58 16.41
N THR A 117 1.62 -13.67 15.73
CA THR A 117 2.65 -12.82 16.33
C THR A 117 2.04 -11.91 17.40
N LEU A 118 0.87 -11.32 17.15
CA LEU A 118 0.17 -10.47 18.11
C LEU A 118 -0.26 -11.26 19.34
N ALA A 119 -0.84 -12.46 19.15
CA ALA A 119 -1.28 -13.31 20.26
C ALA A 119 -0.09 -13.80 21.10
N ALA A 120 0.98 -14.29 20.46
CA ALA A 120 2.18 -14.75 21.15
C ALA A 120 2.87 -13.62 21.92
N THR A 121 3.09 -12.47 21.27
CA THR A 121 3.72 -11.30 21.90
C THR A 121 2.86 -10.76 23.04
N GLY A 122 1.54 -10.68 22.85
CA GLY A 122 0.60 -10.25 23.89
C GLY A 122 0.58 -11.19 25.10
N SER A 123 0.61 -12.50 24.87
CA SER A 123 0.68 -13.51 25.93
C SER A 123 1.97 -13.40 26.73
N ILE A 124 3.12 -13.32 26.06
CA ILE A 124 4.44 -13.15 26.70
C ILE A 124 4.47 -11.85 27.52
N TYR A 125 3.95 -10.75 26.95
CA TYR A 125 3.88 -9.46 27.64
C TYR A 125 3.05 -9.56 28.94
N LEU A 126 1.86 -10.17 28.88
CA LEU A 126 1.00 -10.35 30.05
C LEU A 126 1.67 -11.25 31.10
N LEU A 127 2.30 -12.35 30.67
CA LEU A 127 3.01 -13.25 31.57
C LEU A 127 4.15 -12.55 32.31
N LEU A 128 4.99 -11.79 31.60
CA LEU A 128 6.16 -11.15 32.20
C LEU A 128 5.81 -9.92 33.06
N THR A 129 4.77 -9.16 32.70
CA THR A 129 4.45 -7.89 33.39
C THR A 129 3.40 -8.04 34.49
N GLN A 130 2.46 -8.99 34.36
CA GLN A 130 1.36 -9.14 35.32
C GLN A 130 1.52 -10.41 36.16
N VAL A 131 1.87 -11.53 35.55
CA VAL A 131 1.85 -12.84 36.21
C VAL A 131 3.15 -13.10 36.97
N LEU A 132 4.31 -12.89 36.34
CA LEU A 132 5.61 -13.16 36.93
C LEU A 132 5.87 -12.38 38.24
N PRO A 133 5.55 -11.07 38.35
CA PRO A 133 5.80 -10.30 39.57
C PRO A 133 5.06 -10.85 40.79
N GLN A 134 3.90 -11.49 40.60
CA GLN A 134 3.11 -12.08 41.69
C GLN A 134 3.84 -13.24 42.39
N PHE A 135 4.78 -13.91 41.71
CA PHE A 135 5.57 -14.98 42.31
C PHE A 135 6.76 -14.46 43.13
N THR A 136 7.25 -13.25 42.85
CA THR A 136 8.39 -12.62 43.56
C THR A 136 8.27 -12.62 45.09
N PRO A 137 7.15 -12.17 45.70
CA PRO A 137 7.02 -12.17 47.16
C PRO A 137 6.97 -13.57 47.78
N LEU A 138 6.62 -14.62 47.03
CA LEU A 138 6.62 -16.01 47.51
C LEU A 138 8.04 -16.56 47.67
N PHE A 139 8.96 -16.17 46.79
CA PHE A 139 10.37 -16.56 46.92
C PHE A 139 11.07 -15.81 48.05
N ALA A 140 10.75 -14.53 48.24
CA ALA A 140 11.33 -13.69 49.30
C ALA A 140 11.01 -14.19 50.71
N GLN A 141 9.81 -14.74 50.93
CA GLN A 141 9.38 -15.27 52.24
C GLN A 141 10.04 -16.60 52.62
N ASN A 142 10.52 -17.37 51.64
CA ASN A 142 11.13 -18.69 51.84
C ASN A 142 12.66 -18.64 52.03
N GLY A 143 13.26 -17.46 52.19
CA GLY A 143 14.69 -17.29 52.44
C GLY A 143 15.61 -17.64 51.27
N ALA A 144 15.07 -17.89 50.08
CA ALA A 144 15.82 -18.22 48.88
C ALA A 144 16.03 -16.98 48.01
N THR A 145 17.27 -16.69 47.63
CA THR A 145 17.58 -15.66 46.63
C THR A 145 17.15 -16.15 45.24
N LEU A 146 16.48 -15.28 44.46
CA LEU A 146 16.06 -15.60 43.10
C LEU A 146 17.26 -16.07 42.25
N PRO A 147 17.18 -17.22 41.57
CA PRO A 147 18.20 -17.67 40.62
C PRO A 147 18.45 -16.63 39.51
N ALA A 148 19.67 -16.57 38.98
CA ALA A 148 20.06 -15.59 37.97
C ALA A 148 19.16 -15.61 36.72
N SER A 149 18.65 -16.80 36.33
CA SER A 149 17.69 -16.95 35.22
C SER A 149 16.36 -16.25 35.49
N THR A 150 15.83 -16.33 36.70
CA THR A 150 14.58 -15.65 37.10
C THR A 150 14.77 -14.14 37.21
N GLN A 151 15.92 -13.69 37.72
CA GLN A 151 16.24 -12.26 37.78
C GLN A 151 16.31 -11.62 36.39
N LEU A 152 16.91 -12.31 35.41
CA LEU A 152 16.97 -11.86 34.02
C LEU A 152 15.56 -11.74 33.41
N MET A 153 14.66 -12.68 33.69
CA MET A 153 13.27 -12.61 33.24
C MET A 153 12.49 -11.44 33.87
N ILE A 154 12.70 -11.16 35.15
CA ILE A 154 12.09 -10.01 35.84
C ILE A 154 12.60 -8.70 35.22
N GLN A 155 13.92 -8.57 35.02
CA GLN A 155 14.50 -7.39 34.37
C GLN A 155 13.97 -7.18 32.94
N ALA A 156 13.83 -8.27 32.17
CA ALA A 156 13.22 -8.22 30.85
C ALA A 156 11.74 -7.81 30.91
N GLY A 157 11.00 -8.33 31.89
CA GLY A 157 9.60 -7.97 32.15
C GLY A 157 9.43 -6.51 32.55
N ASP A 158 10.28 -5.97 33.41
CA ASP A 158 10.27 -4.56 33.83
C ASP A 158 10.60 -3.63 32.64
N TRP A 159 11.58 -4.01 31.82
CA TRP A 159 11.90 -3.29 30.60
C TRP A 159 10.73 -3.31 29.61
N LEU A 160 10.10 -4.47 29.42
CA LEU A 160 8.90 -4.65 28.58
C LEU A 160 7.70 -3.87 29.12
N GLY A 161 7.45 -3.84 30.43
CA GLY A 161 6.37 -3.07 31.03
C GLY A 161 6.57 -1.56 30.86
N ARG A 162 7.83 -1.09 30.97
CA ARG A 162 8.19 0.33 30.86
C ARG A 162 8.21 0.84 29.42
N TYR A 163 8.81 0.09 28.50
CA TYR A 163 9.02 0.52 27.11
C TYR A 163 8.08 -0.15 26.11
N GLY A 164 7.48 -1.30 26.44
CA GLY A 164 6.58 -2.07 25.57
C GLY A 164 5.38 -1.26 25.05
N PRO A 165 4.65 -0.49 25.87
CA PRO A 165 3.57 0.36 25.39
C PRO A 165 4.02 1.46 24.40
N ALA A 166 5.29 1.86 24.45
CA ALA A 166 5.87 2.81 23.50
C ALA A 166 6.28 2.17 22.17
N VAL A 167 6.40 0.84 22.08
CA VAL A 167 6.82 0.15 20.86
C VAL A 167 5.82 0.34 19.70
N PRO A 168 4.50 0.08 19.84
CA PRO A 168 3.56 0.27 18.74
C PRO A 168 3.55 1.68 18.14
N PRO A 169 3.49 2.79 18.91
CA PRO A 169 3.51 4.13 18.34
C PRO A 169 4.85 4.49 17.70
N VAL A 170 5.99 4.03 18.25
CA VAL A 170 7.31 4.23 17.62
C VAL A 170 7.41 3.50 16.28
N LEU A 171 6.92 2.26 16.21
CA LEU A 171 6.91 1.47 14.99
C LEU A 171 5.99 2.09 13.94
N LEU A 172 4.81 2.58 14.35
CA LEU A 172 3.90 3.36 13.50
C LEU A 172 4.56 4.64 12.98
N ALA A 173 5.26 5.38 13.84
CA ALA A 173 5.98 6.59 13.47
C ALA A 173 7.10 6.29 12.47
N LEU A 174 7.91 5.24 12.70
CA LEU A 174 8.96 4.81 11.76
C LEU A 174 8.39 4.41 10.40
N VAL A 175 7.28 3.65 10.37
CA VAL A 175 6.62 3.27 9.11
C VAL A 175 6.02 4.48 8.40
N ALA A 176 5.39 5.41 9.14
CA ALA A 176 4.84 6.63 8.58
C ALA A 176 5.95 7.54 8.02
N LEU A 177 7.04 7.73 8.78
CA LEU A 177 8.20 8.49 8.37
C LEU A 177 8.86 7.86 7.14
N GLY A 178 9.05 6.54 7.15
CA GLY A 178 9.57 5.78 6.01
C GLY A 178 8.71 5.96 4.76
N ARG A 179 7.38 5.86 4.88
CA ARG A 179 6.45 6.14 3.77
C ARG A 179 6.54 7.59 3.27
N ILE A 180 6.66 8.57 4.17
CA ILE A 180 6.81 9.98 3.80
C ILE A 180 8.15 10.22 3.10
N MET A 181 9.23 9.62 3.61
CA MET A 181 10.55 9.75 3.03
C MET A 181 10.65 9.06 1.67
N LEU A 182 10.06 7.87 1.49
CA LEU A 182 10.02 7.15 0.20
C LEU A 182 9.16 7.84 -0.87
N ARG A 183 8.32 8.81 -0.50
CA ARG A 183 7.66 9.70 -1.47
C ARG A 183 8.62 10.73 -2.08
N ARG A 184 9.78 10.99 -1.46
CA ARG A 184 10.81 11.86 -2.02
C ARG A 184 11.67 11.08 -3.04
N PRO A 185 11.77 11.53 -4.30
CA PRO A 185 12.47 10.80 -5.36
C PRO A 185 13.94 10.45 -5.01
N SER A 186 14.64 11.35 -4.32
CA SER A 186 16.04 11.19 -3.93
C SER A 186 16.25 10.10 -2.87
N VAL A 187 15.31 9.93 -1.95
CA VAL A 187 15.38 8.89 -0.91
C VAL A 187 15.01 7.54 -1.49
N ARG A 188 14.01 7.48 -2.37
CA ARG A 188 13.62 6.24 -3.05
C ARG A 188 14.78 5.65 -3.85
N LEU A 189 15.48 6.47 -4.62
CA LEU A 189 16.63 6.03 -5.42
C LEU A 189 17.81 5.52 -4.55
N ARG A 190 18.03 6.12 -3.37
CA ARG A 190 19.06 5.63 -2.44
C ARG A 190 18.65 4.32 -1.78
N ALA A 191 17.39 4.19 -1.38
CA ALA A 191 16.84 2.95 -0.84
C ALA A 191 16.92 1.82 -1.87
N ASP A 192 16.51 2.09 -3.12
CA ASP A 192 16.59 1.12 -4.22
C ASP A 192 18.04 0.69 -4.49
N ARG A 193 19.01 1.63 -4.48
CA ARG A 193 20.43 1.30 -4.61
C ARG A 193 20.97 0.45 -3.46
N TRP A 194 20.55 0.72 -2.23
CA TRP A 194 20.97 -0.04 -1.05
C TRP A 194 20.38 -1.46 -1.07
N LEU A 195 19.12 -1.58 -1.47
CA LEU A 195 18.42 -2.86 -1.57
C LEU A 195 18.98 -3.75 -2.69
N LEU A 196 19.47 -3.15 -3.77
CA LEU A 196 20.21 -3.83 -4.85
C LEU A 196 21.66 -4.19 -4.47
N ALA A 197 22.20 -3.62 -3.40
CA ALA A 197 23.55 -3.92 -2.91
C ALA A 197 23.56 -5.03 -1.84
N LEU A 198 22.38 -5.47 -1.38
CA LEU A 198 22.29 -6.64 -0.51
C LEU A 198 22.46 -7.91 -1.37
N PRO A 199 23.44 -8.78 -1.04
CA PRO A 199 23.51 -10.09 -1.67
C PRO A 199 22.26 -10.88 -1.24
N VAL A 200 21.43 -11.24 -2.22
CA VAL A 200 20.32 -12.20 -2.03
C VAL A 200 20.90 -13.60 -1.94
#